data_AF-A0A7C7NX95-F1
#
_entry.id   AF-A0A7C7NX95-F1
#
_cell.length_a   1.000
_cell.length_b   1.000
_cell.length_c   1.000
_cell.angle_alpha   90.00
_cell.angle_beta   90.00
_cell.angle_gamma   90.00
#
_symmetry.space_group_name_H-M   'P 1'
#
loop_
_entity.id
_entity.type
_entity.pdbx_description
1 polymer ?
#
loop_
_entity_poly.entity_id
_entity_poly.type
_entity_poly.pdbx_seq_one_letter_code
_entity_poly.pdbx_strand_id
1 'polypeptide(L)'
;MPNGFVYILECSDGSFYTGSTINIEQRLNEHNNGQGANHTKKRLPVKLVFLEEFDRIDDAFNREKQIQGWSRNKKIALINRDFEKLPELAECKNESHFKKWLRLRSATNQHSLIIDKDKNMQTYYSHGKLLLTAEYVVLDGAKALAIPTVFGQSLHIEKQPENKLTWNSLDHNQNEWFNAEFSFQDETVLIENTTNAEISDRLLQIITAVKELNPNFLNDEGFNVSTVLEFPKNWGLGTSSTLINNIANWANVDAYKLLELTFGGSGYDIACAQEDSALTYQLINKKRVIETVNFNPSFKNNLYFVHLNKKQNSRDGIAHYKANRSNLEETITTINVITEQIIICETLDKFQSLIDNHEQIIASVTNQTPVKQLLFDDFSGSVKSLGAWGGDFVLVASKNNPIEYFKSKGFETILNYTDMVL
;
A
#
# COMPACT_ATOMS: atom_id res chain seq x y z
N MET A 1 7.97 40.72 19.01
CA MET A 1 7.03 40.94 17.89
C MET A 1 5.64 41.05 18.49
N PRO A 2 4.69 41.77 17.88
CA PRO A 2 3.32 41.80 18.41
C PRO A 2 2.66 40.42 18.27
N ASN A 3 1.88 40.03 19.28
CA ASN A 3 1.02 38.85 19.22
C ASN A 3 0.05 39.00 18.03
N GLY A 4 -0.28 37.87 17.40
CA GLY A 4 -1.23 37.81 16.30
C GLY A 4 -2.48 37.04 16.70
N PHE A 5 -3.61 37.42 16.13
CA PHE A 5 -4.88 36.73 16.33
C PHE A 5 -5.43 36.22 15.01
N VAL A 6 -6.00 35.03 15.01
CA VAL A 6 -6.89 34.52 13.95
C VAL A 6 -8.31 34.56 14.45
N TYR A 7 -9.24 35.02 13.60
CA TYR A 7 -10.64 35.12 13.95
C TYR A 7 -11.56 34.60 12.85
N ILE A 8 -12.76 34.16 13.27
CA ILE A 8 -13.87 33.88 12.37
C ILE A 8 -15.04 34.80 12.73
N LEU A 9 -15.60 35.45 11.71
CA LEU A 9 -16.82 36.23 11.81
C LEU A 9 -17.98 35.50 11.15
N GLU A 10 -19.14 35.53 11.79
CA GLU A 10 -20.42 35.17 11.18
C GLU A 10 -21.10 36.43 10.63
N CYS A 11 -21.39 36.42 9.34
CA CYS A 11 -22.08 37.50 8.64
C CYS A 11 -23.61 37.39 8.79
N SER A 12 -24.35 38.44 8.42
CA SER A 12 -25.81 38.45 8.52
C SER A 12 -26.54 37.43 7.64
N ASP A 13 -25.89 36.94 6.58
CA ASP A 13 -26.38 35.85 5.71
C ASP A 13 -25.98 34.46 6.22
N GLY A 14 -25.38 34.37 7.41
CA GLY A 14 -24.89 33.14 8.01
C GLY A 14 -23.56 32.64 7.42
N SER A 15 -22.94 33.34 6.46
CA SER A 15 -21.63 32.98 5.92
C SER A 15 -20.50 33.26 6.93
N PHE A 16 -19.36 32.58 6.76
CA PHE A 16 -18.19 32.77 7.62
C PHE A 16 -17.05 33.47 6.89
N TYR A 17 -16.49 34.49 7.52
CA TYR A 17 -15.27 35.16 7.10
C TYR A 17 -14.14 34.83 8.07
N THR A 18 -12.94 34.53 7.55
CA THR A 18 -11.76 34.23 8.36
C THR A 18 -10.66 35.24 8.04
N GLY A 19 -10.05 35.80 9.08
CA GLY A 19 -8.93 36.73 8.93
C GLY A 19 -7.96 36.66 10.11
N SER A 20 -6.84 37.38 9.98
CA SER A 20 -5.89 37.61 11.08
C SER A 20 -5.68 39.11 11.33
N THR A 21 -5.25 39.46 12.55
CA THR A 21 -4.96 40.84 12.97
C THR A 21 -4.09 40.86 14.22
N ILE A 22 -3.41 41.97 14.50
CA ILE A 22 -2.75 42.22 15.79
C ILE A 22 -3.69 42.89 16.81
N ASN A 23 -4.84 43.42 16.37
CA ASN A 23 -5.84 44.07 17.22
C ASN A 23 -7.25 43.65 16.75
N ILE A 24 -7.92 42.81 17.55
CA ILE A 24 -9.23 42.26 17.21
C ILE A 24 -10.37 43.27 17.39
N GLU A 25 -10.32 44.12 18.41
CA GLU A 25 -11.37 45.09 18.71
C GLU A 25 -11.48 46.16 17.61
N GLN A 26 -10.33 46.73 17.23
CA GLN A 26 -10.26 47.67 16.11
C GLN A 26 -10.77 47.00 14.84
N ARG A 27 -10.33 45.77 14.56
CA ARG A 27 -10.70 45.08 13.33
C ARG A 27 -12.19 44.75 13.26
N LEU A 28 -12.80 44.34 14.37
CA LEU A 28 -14.24 44.07 14.43
C LEU A 28 -15.07 45.36 14.21
N ASN A 29 -14.62 46.48 14.76
CA ASN A 29 -15.24 47.80 14.51
C ASN A 29 -15.13 48.21 13.03
N GLU A 30 -13.97 48.04 12.41
CA GLU A 30 -13.77 48.30 10.98
C GLU A 30 -14.73 47.47 10.12
N HIS A 31 -14.88 46.17 10.41
CA HIS A 31 -15.83 45.33 9.69
C HIS A 31 -17.28 45.82 9.86
N ASN A 32 -17.74 46.08 11.09
CA ASN A 32 -19.11 46.52 11.35
C ASN A 32 -19.44 47.92 10.81
N ASN A 33 -18.44 48.78 10.63
CA ASN A 33 -18.58 50.09 9.98
C ASN A 33 -18.44 50.04 8.45
N GLY A 34 -18.34 48.85 7.85
CA GLY A 34 -18.20 48.68 6.40
C GLY A 34 -16.84 49.07 5.83
N GLN A 35 -15.82 49.18 6.69
CA GLN A 35 -14.43 49.50 6.36
C GLN A 35 -13.53 48.24 6.29
N GLY A 36 -14.07 47.07 6.65
CA GLY A 36 -13.39 45.78 6.52
C GLY A 36 -13.37 45.21 5.11
N ALA A 37 -13.12 43.90 4.99
CA ALA A 37 -13.01 43.21 3.71
C ALA A 37 -14.26 43.34 2.82
N ASN A 38 -14.07 43.33 1.50
CA ASN A 38 -15.16 43.38 0.51
C ASN A 38 -16.24 42.31 0.75
N HIS A 39 -15.84 41.13 1.24
CA HIS A 39 -16.75 40.04 1.58
C HIS A 39 -17.74 40.44 2.69
N THR A 40 -17.23 40.97 3.80
CA THR A 40 -18.01 41.35 4.99
C THR A 40 -18.78 42.66 4.80
N LYS A 41 -18.25 43.62 4.01
CA LYS A 41 -18.87 44.93 3.79
C LYS A 41 -20.30 44.84 3.24
N LYS A 42 -20.58 43.79 2.47
CA LYS A 42 -21.90 43.52 1.88
C LYS A 42 -22.84 42.71 2.79
N ARG A 43 -22.39 42.28 3.97
CA ARG A 43 -23.04 41.27 4.83
C ARG A 43 -23.00 41.63 6.31
N LEU A 44 -23.31 42.88 6.61
CA LEU A 44 -23.35 43.44 7.95
C LEU A 44 -24.71 43.19 8.62
N PRO A 45 -24.81 43.18 9.96
CA PRO A 45 -23.68 43.20 10.91
C PRO A 45 -22.92 41.87 10.93
N VAL A 46 -21.67 41.90 11.39
CA VAL A 46 -20.85 40.70 11.60
C VAL A 46 -20.64 40.46 13.10
N LYS A 47 -20.59 39.19 13.48
CA LYS A 47 -20.36 38.75 14.87
C LYS A 47 -19.07 37.96 14.96
N LEU A 48 -18.24 38.24 15.95
CA LEU A 48 -17.06 37.43 16.26
C LEU A 48 -17.51 36.11 16.88
N VAL A 49 -17.21 35.00 16.21
CA VAL A 49 -17.62 33.64 16.64
C VAL A 49 -16.43 32.75 17.01
N PHE A 50 -15.21 33.12 16.63
CA PHE A 50 -14.00 32.41 17.03
C PHE A 50 -12.80 33.37 17.09
N LEU A 51 -11.90 33.12 18.04
CA LEU A 51 -10.64 33.84 18.23
C LEU A 51 -9.57 32.88 18.75
N GLU A 52 -8.39 32.89 18.12
CA GLU A 52 -7.21 32.10 18.48
C GLU A 52 -5.98 33.03 18.50
N GLU A 53 -5.19 32.98 19.57
CA GLU A 53 -4.01 33.86 19.78
C GLU A 53 -2.71 33.11 19.47
N PHE A 54 -1.74 33.82 18.90
CA PHE A 54 -0.41 33.35 18.55
C PHE A 54 0.65 34.36 19.02
N ASP A 55 1.81 33.87 19.42
CA ASP A 55 2.94 34.71 19.84
C ASP A 55 3.49 35.60 18.71
N ARG A 56 3.20 35.23 17.45
CA ARG A 56 3.64 35.95 16.26
C ARG A 56 2.51 36.08 15.25
N ILE A 57 2.44 37.25 14.61
CA ILE A 57 1.50 37.50 13.51
C ILE A 57 1.71 36.57 12.29
N ASP A 58 2.95 36.11 12.05
CA ASP A 58 3.26 35.17 10.96
C ASP A 58 2.53 33.83 11.14
N ASP A 59 2.46 33.34 12.39
CA ASP A 59 1.79 32.07 12.72
C ASP A 59 0.27 32.21 12.60
N ALA A 60 -0.27 33.35 13.03
CA ALA A 60 -1.67 33.69 12.80
C ALA A 60 -2.01 33.74 11.30
N PHE A 61 -1.14 34.31 10.46
CA PHE A 61 -1.35 34.35 9.02
C PHE A 61 -1.31 32.95 8.36
N ASN A 62 -0.39 32.08 8.80
CA ASN A 62 -0.33 30.69 8.32
C ASN A 62 -1.59 29.91 8.71
N ARG A 63 -2.09 30.12 9.93
CA ARG A 63 -3.33 29.52 10.42
C ARG A 63 -4.57 30.05 9.69
N GLU A 64 -4.62 31.35 9.38
CA GLU A 64 -5.68 31.95 8.54
C GLU A 64 -5.76 31.25 7.19
N LYS A 65 -4.63 31.09 6.48
CA LYS A 65 -4.59 30.39 5.18
C LYS A 65 -5.09 28.96 5.26
N GLN A 66 -4.74 28.25 6.34
CA GLN A 66 -5.21 26.89 6.57
C GLN A 66 -6.74 26.83 6.69
N ILE A 67 -7.34 27.75 7.47
CA ILE A 67 -8.79 27.77 7.75
C ILE A 67 -9.60 28.30 6.56
N GLN A 68 -9.08 29.23 5.76
CA GLN A 68 -9.81 29.82 4.64
C GLN A 68 -10.37 28.76 3.67
N GLY A 69 -9.58 27.73 3.38
CA GLY A 69 -9.97 26.59 2.52
C GLY A 69 -10.85 25.52 3.19
N TRP A 70 -11.19 25.66 4.47
CA TRP A 70 -12.00 24.67 5.17
C TRP A 70 -13.48 24.73 4.77
N SER A 71 -14.10 23.55 4.75
CA SER A 71 -15.55 23.41 4.63
C SER A 71 -16.28 24.11 5.78
N ARG A 72 -17.54 24.48 5.57
CA ARG A 72 -18.39 25.10 6.62
C ARG A 72 -18.42 24.27 7.89
N ASN A 73 -18.55 22.94 7.78
CA ASN A 73 -18.63 22.04 8.93
C ASN A 73 -17.34 22.04 9.75
N LYS A 74 -16.16 22.07 9.10
CA LYS A 74 -14.88 22.19 9.83
C LYS A 74 -14.77 23.52 10.57
N LYS A 75 -15.23 24.63 9.96
CA LYS A 75 -15.25 25.94 10.62
C LYS A 75 -16.19 25.94 11.84
N ILE A 76 -17.35 25.30 11.74
CA ILE A 76 -18.29 25.13 12.87
C ILE A 76 -17.66 24.28 13.99
N ALA A 77 -17.03 23.16 13.66
CA ALA A 77 -16.33 22.34 14.65
C ALA A 77 -15.22 23.12 15.36
N LEU A 78 -14.46 23.94 14.62
CA LEU A 78 -13.45 24.82 15.20
C LEU A 78 -14.07 25.88 16.14
N ILE A 79 -15.15 26.55 15.71
CA ILE A 79 -15.90 27.53 16.52
C ILE A 79 -16.36 26.89 17.85
N ASN A 80 -16.87 25.66 17.79
CA ASN A 80 -17.36 24.91 18.95
C ASN A 80 -16.25 24.28 19.80
N ARG A 81 -14.98 24.37 19.38
CA ARG A 81 -13.83 23.69 19.99
C ARG A 81 -13.96 22.14 20.00
N ASP A 82 -14.72 21.60 19.06
CA ASP A 82 -14.86 20.16 18.81
C ASP A 82 -13.65 19.65 17.98
N PHE A 83 -12.45 19.76 18.54
CA PHE A 83 -11.22 19.42 17.79
C PHE A 83 -11.19 17.96 17.34
N GLU A 84 -11.82 17.06 18.10
CA GLU A 84 -11.96 15.64 17.77
C GLU A 84 -12.75 15.38 16.49
N LYS A 85 -13.65 16.30 16.10
CA LYS A 85 -14.42 16.20 14.85
C LYS A 85 -13.67 16.74 13.65
N LEU A 86 -12.61 17.54 13.84
CA LEU A 86 -11.88 18.16 12.74
C LEU A 86 -11.20 17.15 11.81
N PRO A 87 -10.58 16.04 12.30
CA PRO A 87 -10.10 14.96 11.45
C PRO A 87 -11.22 14.34 10.61
N GLU A 88 -12.35 13.99 11.24
CA GLU A 88 -13.48 13.37 10.54
C GLU A 88 -14.04 14.28 9.43
N LEU A 89 -14.13 15.58 9.71
CA LEU A 89 -14.65 16.59 8.80
C LEU A 89 -13.61 17.04 7.76
N ALA A 90 -12.32 16.71 7.94
CA ALA A 90 -11.27 16.90 6.95
C ALA A 90 -11.30 15.82 5.86
N GLU A 91 -12.00 14.72 6.10
CA GLU A 91 -12.06 13.61 5.16
C GLU A 91 -13.00 13.93 4.00
N CYS A 92 -12.47 13.80 2.78
CA CYS A 92 -13.26 13.87 1.56
C CYS A 92 -14.32 12.76 1.58
N LYS A 93 -15.60 13.13 1.42
CA LYS A 93 -16.77 12.22 1.46
C LYS A 93 -17.34 11.87 0.07
N ASN A 94 -16.63 12.20 -1.01
CA ASN A 94 -17.02 11.86 -2.37
C ASN A 94 -16.76 10.38 -2.68
N GLU A 95 -17.70 9.74 -3.38
CA GLU A 95 -17.74 8.29 -3.71
C GLU A 95 -16.49 7.78 -4.46
N SER A 96 -15.69 8.67 -5.06
CA SER A 96 -14.44 8.31 -5.72
C SER A 96 -13.27 8.00 -4.77
N HIS A 97 -13.45 8.07 -3.44
CA HIS A 97 -12.38 7.86 -2.47
C HIS A 97 -12.61 6.67 -1.52
N PHE A 98 -12.95 5.51 -2.11
CA PHE A 98 -13.03 4.16 -1.52
C PHE A 98 -11.85 3.78 -0.60
N LYS A 99 -10.71 4.49 -0.69
CA LYS A 99 -9.53 4.35 0.19
C LYS A 99 -9.84 4.50 1.69
N LYS A 100 -10.91 5.18 2.10
CA LYS A 100 -11.28 5.33 3.53
C LYS A 100 -12.02 4.11 4.10
N TRP A 101 -12.75 3.35 3.28
CA TRP A 101 -13.36 2.08 3.72
C TRP A 101 -12.28 1.07 4.14
N LEU A 102 -11.12 1.10 3.47
CA LEU A 102 -9.98 0.24 3.74
C LEU A 102 -9.13 0.70 4.93
N ARG A 103 -8.86 2.01 5.04
CA ARG A 103 -7.99 2.55 6.11
C ARG A 103 -8.57 2.46 7.52
N LEU A 104 -9.90 2.43 7.67
CA LEU A 104 -10.54 2.27 8.98
C LEU A 104 -10.56 0.82 9.48
N ARG A 105 -10.12 -0.17 8.68
CA ARG A 105 -9.93 -1.57 9.10
C ARG A 105 -8.48 -1.92 9.48
N SER A 106 -7.49 -1.13 9.02
CA SER A 106 -6.07 -1.34 9.35
C SER A 106 -5.58 -0.61 10.61
N ALA A 107 -6.44 0.18 11.27
CA ALA A 107 -6.08 0.90 12.51
C ALA A 107 -6.42 0.12 13.81
N THR A 108 -6.89 -1.12 13.72
CA THR A 108 -6.97 -2.03 14.87
C THR A 108 -5.82 -3.01 14.78
N ASN A 109 -4.80 -2.79 15.62
CA ASN A 109 -3.73 -3.76 15.89
C ASN A 109 -4.33 -5.07 16.41
N GLN A 110 -4.72 -5.94 15.48
CA GLN A 110 -5.14 -7.31 15.74
C GLN A 110 -5.28 -8.02 14.39
N HIS A 111 -4.38 -8.97 14.12
CA HIS A 111 -4.53 -10.04 13.14
C HIS A 111 -5.71 -10.97 13.52
N SER A 112 -6.92 -10.42 13.67
CA SER A 112 -8.10 -11.18 14.07
C SER A 112 -9.35 -10.62 13.42
N LEU A 113 -9.98 -11.45 12.58
CA LEU A 113 -11.42 -11.58 12.40
C LEU A 113 -12.24 -10.36 12.86
N ILE A 114 -12.55 -9.45 11.94
CA ILE A 114 -13.65 -8.50 12.15
C ILE A 114 -14.94 -9.28 11.91
N ILE A 115 -15.52 -9.85 12.97
CA ILE A 115 -16.89 -10.34 12.97
C ILE A 115 -17.78 -9.10 13.11
N ASP A 116 -18.27 -8.58 12.00
CA ASP A 116 -19.36 -7.61 12.02
C ASP A 116 -20.61 -8.38 12.50
N LYS A 117 -21.02 -8.22 13.75
CA LYS A 117 -22.10 -9.02 14.36
C LYS A 117 -23.45 -8.89 13.65
N ASP A 118 -23.60 -7.90 12.77
CA ASP A 118 -24.80 -7.68 11.96
C ASP A 118 -24.72 -8.29 10.55
N LYS A 119 -23.60 -8.91 10.16
CA LYS A 119 -23.45 -9.65 8.89
C LYS A 119 -22.71 -10.96 9.13
N ASN A 120 -23.23 -12.09 8.66
CA ASN A 120 -22.56 -13.41 8.66
C ASN A 120 -21.31 -13.45 7.73
N MET A 121 -20.52 -12.39 7.69
CA MET A 121 -19.41 -12.17 6.78
C MET A 121 -18.10 -12.02 7.55
N GLN A 122 -17.17 -12.95 7.34
CA GLN A 122 -15.79 -12.81 7.80
C GLN A 122 -14.97 -12.10 6.72
N THR A 123 -14.00 -11.28 7.10
CA THR A 123 -13.07 -10.66 6.14
C THR A 123 -11.62 -10.83 6.59
N TYR A 124 -10.78 -11.19 5.63
CA TYR A 124 -9.32 -11.26 5.76
C TYR A 124 -8.69 -10.30 4.75
N TYR A 125 -7.57 -9.70 5.12
CA TYR A 125 -6.83 -8.78 4.27
C TYR A 125 -5.34 -9.08 4.36
N SER A 126 -4.65 -8.94 3.24
CA SER A 126 -3.20 -9.10 3.15
C SER A 126 -2.62 -8.00 2.26
N HIS A 127 -1.58 -7.33 2.76
CA HIS A 127 -0.83 -6.33 2.00
C HIS A 127 -0.07 -6.99 0.85
N GLY A 128 -0.03 -6.29 -0.30
CA GLY A 128 0.86 -6.63 -1.39
C GLY A 128 2.32 -6.39 -0.99
N LYS A 129 3.23 -6.72 -1.90
CA LYS A 129 4.66 -6.81 -1.59
C LYS A 129 5.55 -6.16 -2.64
N LEU A 130 6.64 -5.58 -2.17
CA LEU A 130 7.82 -5.22 -2.93
C LEU A 130 9.05 -5.91 -2.34
N LEU A 131 9.91 -6.42 -3.21
CA LEU A 131 11.25 -6.86 -2.83
C LEU A 131 12.20 -5.76 -3.27
N LEU A 132 12.86 -5.09 -2.32
CA LEU A 132 13.74 -3.96 -2.62
C LEU A 132 15.19 -4.39 -2.81
N THR A 133 15.61 -5.45 -2.12
CA THR A 133 16.95 -6.01 -2.24
C THR A 133 16.92 -7.53 -2.24
N ALA A 134 18.04 -8.11 -2.66
CA ALA A 134 18.30 -9.55 -2.70
C ALA A 134 17.39 -10.37 -3.63
N GLU A 135 16.90 -9.77 -4.73
CA GLU A 135 16.23 -10.50 -5.81
C GLU A 135 17.01 -11.77 -6.17
N TYR A 136 16.29 -12.89 -6.27
CA TYR A 136 16.82 -14.24 -6.51
C TYR A 136 17.69 -14.82 -5.40
N VAL A 137 18.72 -14.11 -4.95
CA VAL A 137 19.69 -14.58 -3.94
C VAL A 137 19.10 -14.71 -2.54
N VAL A 138 17.92 -14.13 -2.28
CA VAL A 138 17.11 -14.43 -1.07
C VAL A 138 16.74 -15.91 -0.96
N LEU A 139 16.62 -16.63 -2.08
CA LEU A 139 16.39 -18.08 -2.10
C LEU A 139 17.58 -18.86 -1.53
N ASP A 140 18.77 -18.26 -1.55
CA ASP A 140 20.03 -18.85 -1.11
C ASP A 140 20.51 -18.28 0.25
N GLY A 141 19.68 -17.50 0.92
CA GLY A 141 19.94 -17.01 2.29
C GLY A 141 20.52 -15.61 2.37
N ALA A 142 20.54 -14.83 1.28
CA ALA A 142 20.78 -13.39 1.38
C ALA A 142 19.65 -12.70 2.18
N LYS A 143 20.02 -11.69 2.96
CA LYS A 143 19.12 -10.81 3.68
C LYS A 143 18.47 -9.85 2.69
N ALA A 144 17.16 -9.97 2.55
CA ALA A 144 16.33 -9.12 1.72
C ALA A 144 15.69 -8.01 2.55
N LEU A 145 15.59 -6.80 1.99
CA LEU A 145 14.65 -5.77 2.42
C LEU A 145 13.36 -5.93 1.62
N ALA A 146 12.26 -6.20 2.30
CA ALA A 146 10.94 -6.32 1.71
C ALA A 146 9.99 -5.28 2.31
N ILE A 147 9.05 -4.80 1.50
CA ILE A 147 8.17 -3.69 1.87
C ILE A 147 6.72 -4.07 1.54
N PRO A 148 5.83 -4.11 2.54
CA PRO A 148 4.40 -4.20 2.33
C PRO A 148 3.85 -2.96 1.60
N THR A 149 2.91 -3.17 0.69
CA THR A 149 2.30 -2.07 -0.08
C THR A 149 0.97 -1.59 0.52
N VAL A 150 0.61 -0.34 0.21
CA VAL A 150 -0.73 0.20 0.56
C VAL A 150 -1.86 -0.54 -0.15
N PHE A 151 -1.56 -1.22 -1.26
CA PHE A 151 -2.48 -2.07 -1.99
C PHE A 151 -2.37 -3.50 -1.50
N GLY A 152 -3.48 -4.23 -1.52
CA GLY A 152 -3.51 -5.63 -1.13
C GLY A 152 -4.63 -6.41 -1.78
N GLN A 153 -5.04 -7.47 -1.09
CA GLN A 153 -6.16 -8.31 -1.47
C GLN A 153 -7.00 -8.64 -0.25
N SER A 154 -8.32 -8.52 -0.38
CA SER A 154 -9.28 -8.97 0.62
C SER A 154 -9.92 -10.29 0.23
N LEU A 155 -10.29 -11.09 1.23
CA LEU A 155 -11.08 -12.31 1.13
C LEU A 155 -12.29 -12.16 2.05
N HIS A 156 -13.49 -12.23 1.48
CA HIS A 156 -14.76 -12.18 2.21
C HIS A 156 -15.44 -13.53 2.17
N ILE A 157 -15.91 -14.00 3.32
CA ILE A 157 -16.51 -15.32 3.49
C ILE A 157 -17.89 -15.15 4.11
N GLU A 158 -18.92 -15.60 3.42
CA GLU A 158 -20.29 -15.64 3.91
C GLU A 158 -20.80 -17.08 3.95
N LYS A 159 -21.47 -17.46 5.05
CA LYS A 159 -22.06 -18.80 5.16
C LYS A 159 -23.26 -18.96 4.23
N GLN A 160 -23.44 -20.17 3.68
CA GLN A 160 -24.63 -20.56 2.94
C GLN A 160 -25.10 -21.97 3.34
N PRO A 161 -26.39 -22.30 3.15
CA PRO A 161 -26.98 -23.54 3.66
C PRO A 161 -26.66 -24.79 2.83
N GLU A 162 -26.25 -24.66 1.57
CA GLU A 162 -25.87 -25.79 0.72
C GLU A 162 -24.41 -26.19 0.99
N ASN A 163 -24.06 -27.48 0.93
CA ASN A 163 -22.66 -27.94 1.02
C ASN A 163 -21.88 -27.64 -0.28
N LYS A 164 -21.73 -26.35 -0.56
CA LYS A 164 -21.09 -25.81 -1.75
C LYS A 164 -20.18 -24.64 -1.40
N LEU A 165 -19.14 -24.48 -2.20
CA LEU A 165 -18.26 -23.33 -2.19
C LEU A 165 -18.46 -22.56 -3.48
N THR A 166 -19.07 -21.40 -3.39
CA THR A 166 -19.24 -20.47 -4.51
C THR A 166 -18.15 -19.44 -4.43
N TRP A 167 -17.33 -19.30 -5.47
CA TRP A 167 -16.18 -18.41 -5.49
C TRP A 167 -16.35 -17.32 -6.54
N ASN A 168 -16.16 -16.07 -6.15
CA ASN A 168 -16.10 -14.92 -7.04
C ASN A 168 -14.80 -14.13 -6.82
N SER A 169 -14.14 -13.68 -7.89
CA SER A 169 -12.97 -12.82 -7.81
C SER A 169 -13.19 -11.54 -8.61
N LEU A 170 -13.02 -10.41 -7.91
CA LEU A 170 -13.15 -9.06 -8.43
C LEU A 170 -11.78 -8.42 -8.62
N ASP A 171 -11.67 -7.54 -9.61
CA ASP A 171 -10.48 -6.73 -9.85
C ASP A 171 -10.55 -5.39 -9.09
N HIS A 172 -9.50 -4.57 -9.23
CA HIS A 172 -9.41 -3.24 -8.64
C HIS A 172 -10.50 -2.24 -9.05
N ASN A 173 -11.27 -2.53 -10.10
CA ASN A 173 -12.42 -1.74 -10.54
C ASN A 173 -13.75 -2.39 -10.13
N GLN A 174 -13.72 -3.41 -9.26
CA GLN A 174 -14.88 -4.21 -8.86
C GLN A 174 -15.52 -5.02 -9.99
N ASN A 175 -14.82 -5.22 -11.11
CA ASN A 175 -15.30 -6.08 -12.17
C ASN A 175 -14.98 -7.53 -11.85
N GLU A 176 -15.95 -8.41 -12.05
CA GLU A 176 -15.74 -9.85 -11.96
C GLU A 176 -14.78 -10.32 -13.08
N TRP A 177 -13.75 -11.07 -12.70
CA TRP A 177 -12.81 -11.66 -13.66
C TRP A 177 -12.70 -13.18 -13.53
N PHE A 178 -13.25 -13.78 -12.49
CA PHE A 178 -13.30 -15.23 -12.31
C PHE A 178 -14.44 -15.61 -11.37
N ASN A 179 -15.19 -16.66 -11.73
CA ASN A 179 -16.10 -17.33 -10.82
C ASN A 179 -15.99 -18.85 -10.98
N ALA A 180 -16.26 -19.58 -9.90
CA ALA A 180 -16.31 -21.03 -9.89
C ALA A 180 -17.22 -21.55 -8.77
N GLU A 181 -17.76 -22.75 -8.96
CA GLU A 181 -18.54 -23.47 -7.97
C GLU A 181 -17.88 -24.81 -7.69
N PHE A 182 -17.77 -25.15 -6.41
CA PHE A 182 -17.24 -26.42 -5.97
C PHE A 182 -18.25 -27.14 -5.08
N SER A 183 -18.43 -28.42 -5.30
CA SER A 183 -19.09 -29.31 -4.37
C SER A 183 -18.04 -29.99 -3.50
N PHE A 184 -18.41 -30.34 -2.28
CA PHE A 184 -17.55 -31.12 -1.41
C PHE A 184 -18.37 -32.15 -0.63
N GLN A 185 -17.81 -33.34 -0.54
CA GLN A 185 -18.33 -34.44 0.26
C GLN A 185 -17.14 -35.15 0.91
N ASP A 186 -17.16 -35.23 2.23
CA ASP A 186 -16.08 -35.78 3.05
C ASP A 186 -14.72 -35.09 2.74
N GLU A 187 -13.74 -35.86 2.24
CA GLU A 187 -12.41 -35.37 1.88
C GLU A 187 -12.32 -34.87 0.43
N THR A 188 -13.34 -35.11 -0.40
CA THR A 188 -13.30 -34.82 -1.84
C THR A 188 -13.93 -33.47 -2.14
N VAL A 189 -13.24 -32.67 -2.95
CA VAL A 189 -13.74 -31.41 -3.51
C VAL A 189 -13.74 -31.52 -5.03
N LEU A 190 -14.84 -31.17 -5.68
CA LEU A 190 -15.01 -31.25 -7.14
C LEU A 190 -15.41 -29.90 -7.71
N ILE A 191 -14.92 -29.59 -8.91
CA ILE A 191 -15.32 -28.39 -9.66
C ILE A 191 -16.63 -28.71 -10.38
N GLU A 192 -17.70 -27.97 -10.08
CA GLU A 192 -19.01 -28.10 -10.71
C GLU A 192 -19.14 -27.15 -11.91
N ASN A 193 -18.68 -25.90 -11.74
CA ASN A 193 -18.73 -24.87 -12.77
C ASN A 193 -17.53 -23.91 -12.62
N THR A 194 -17.08 -23.32 -13.72
CA THR A 194 -15.96 -22.37 -13.72
C THR A 194 -15.94 -21.52 -14.98
N THR A 195 -15.56 -20.24 -14.86
CA THR A 195 -15.24 -19.41 -16.04
C THR A 195 -13.83 -19.65 -16.59
N ASN A 196 -12.95 -20.30 -15.82
CA ASN A 196 -11.58 -20.58 -16.23
C ASN A 196 -11.03 -21.84 -15.56
N ALA A 197 -10.85 -22.90 -16.36
CA ALA A 197 -10.39 -24.21 -15.88
C ALA A 197 -9.03 -24.17 -15.17
N GLU A 198 -8.04 -23.46 -15.73
CA GLU A 198 -6.69 -23.40 -15.14
C GLU A 198 -6.69 -22.72 -13.76
N ILE A 199 -7.49 -21.66 -13.60
CA ILE A 199 -7.62 -20.95 -12.33
C ILE A 199 -8.38 -21.79 -11.31
N SER A 200 -9.49 -22.45 -11.70
CA SER A 200 -10.21 -23.35 -10.80
C SER A 200 -9.37 -24.57 -10.39
N ASP A 201 -8.53 -25.10 -11.27
CA ASP A 201 -7.62 -26.19 -10.95
C ASP A 201 -6.59 -25.77 -9.90
N ARG A 202 -6.05 -24.54 -10.00
CA ARG A 202 -5.16 -24.01 -8.96
C ARG A 202 -5.87 -23.73 -7.66
N LEU A 203 -7.08 -23.19 -7.71
CA LEU A 203 -7.86 -22.98 -6.49
C LEU A 203 -8.20 -24.30 -5.80
N LEU A 204 -8.58 -25.33 -6.57
CA LEU A 204 -8.80 -26.68 -6.07
C LEU A 204 -7.55 -27.22 -5.38
N GLN A 205 -6.36 -27.09 -5.99
CA GLN A 205 -5.11 -27.52 -5.36
C GLN A 205 -4.82 -26.80 -4.04
N ILE A 206 -5.14 -25.50 -3.92
CA ILE A 206 -5.01 -24.78 -2.66
C ILE A 206 -5.98 -25.35 -1.62
N ILE A 207 -7.25 -25.55 -1.98
CA ILE A 207 -8.27 -26.10 -1.07
C ILE A 207 -7.89 -27.50 -0.61
N THR A 208 -7.40 -28.37 -1.51
CA THR A 208 -6.90 -29.70 -1.16
C THR A 208 -5.73 -29.62 -0.18
N ALA A 209 -4.73 -28.77 -0.45
CA ALA A 209 -3.60 -28.57 0.46
C ALA A 209 -4.04 -28.01 1.83
N VAL A 210 -5.08 -27.17 1.87
CA VAL A 210 -5.69 -26.72 3.12
C VAL A 210 -6.33 -27.89 3.87
N LYS A 211 -7.09 -28.76 3.21
CA LYS A 211 -7.69 -29.95 3.86
C LYS A 211 -6.61 -30.93 4.36
N GLU A 212 -5.46 -31.02 3.70
CA GLU A 212 -4.30 -31.78 4.22
C GLU A 212 -3.75 -31.19 5.53
N LEU A 213 -3.72 -29.86 5.65
CA LEU A 213 -3.24 -29.16 6.85
C LEU A 213 -4.29 -29.05 7.96
N ASN A 214 -5.58 -28.99 7.59
CA ASN A 214 -6.72 -28.93 8.48
C ASN A 214 -7.89 -29.78 7.90
N PRO A 215 -7.99 -31.07 8.26
CA PRO A 215 -9.04 -31.96 7.77
C PRO A 215 -10.47 -31.57 8.14
N ASN A 216 -10.65 -30.64 9.08
CA ASN A 216 -11.97 -30.11 9.46
C ASN A 216 -12.44 -28.95 8.58
N PHE A 217 -11.61 -28.49 7.64
CA PHE A 217 -11.96 -27.41 6.74
C PHE A 217 -13.01 -27.87 5.71
N LEU A 218 -14.12 -27.11 5.62
CA LEU A 218 -15.26 -27.38 4.73
C LEU A 218 -15.96 -28.73 4.97
N ASN A 219 -16.31 -29.07 6.22
CA ASN A 219 -16.98 -30.34 6.53
C ASN A 219 -18.52 -30.26 6.55
N ASP A 220 -19.11 -29.21 7.15
CA ASP A 220 -20.56 -29.18 7.42
C ASP A 220 -21.28 -27.90 6.96
N GLU A 221 -20.56 -26.96 6.35
CA GLU A 221 -21.11 -25.65 5.98
C GLU A 221 -20.64 -25.25 4.58
N GLY A 222 -21.54 -24.66 3.78
CA GLY A 222 -21.18 -23.99 2.54
C GLY A 222 -20.75 -22.55 2.74
N PHE A 223 -20.02 -22.04 1.77
CA PHE A 223 -19.56 -20.66 1.77
C PHE A 223 -19.68 -19.98 0.41
N ASN A 224 -20.13 -18.73 0.43
CA ASN A 224 -19.90 -17.77 -0.64
C ASN A 224 -18.60 -17.02 -0.33
N VAL A 225 -17.65 -17.10 -1.24
CA VAL A 225 -16.33 -16.50 -1.11
C VAL A 225 -16.16 -15.46 -2.18
N SER A 226 -15.77 -14.24 -1.78
CA SER A 226 -15.37 -13.20 -2.73
C SER A 226 -13.97 -12.70 -2.44
N THR A 227 -13.14 -12.59 -3.48
CA THR A 227 -11.86 -11.89 -3.40
C THR A 227 -11.92 -10.55 -4.12
N VAL A 228 -11.20 -9.55 -3.59
CA VAL A 228 -11.07 -8.24 -4.23
C VAL A 228 -9.61 -7.86 -4.24
N LEU A 229 -9.08 -7.55 -5.42
CA LEU A 229 -7.75 -6.99 -5.59
C LEU A 229 -7.81 -5.47 -5.57
N GLU A 230 -6.84 -4.81 -4.96
CA GLU A 230 -6.77 -3.34 -4.94
C GLU A 230 -5.80 -2.76 -5.99
N PHE A 231 -5.21 -3.64 -6.77
CA PHE A 231 -4.24 -3.30 -7.81
C PHE A 231 -4.51 -4.12 -9.09
N PRO A 232 -4.10 -3.60 -10.27
CA PRO A 232 -4.14 -4.36 -11.51
C PRO A 232 -3.39 -5.70 -11.44
N LYS A 233 -3.99 -6.77 -11.96
CA LYS A 233 -3.42 -8.15 -11.92
C LYS A 233 -2.03 -8.30 -12.58
N ASN A 234 -1.62 -7.32 -13.39
CA ASN A 234 -0.33 -7.30 -14.08
C ASN A 234 0.77 -6.54 -13.30
N TRP A 235 0.50 -6.02 -12.11
CA TRP A 235 1.46 -5.23 -11.32
C TRP A 235 2.50 -6.03 -10.54
N GLY A 236 2.34 -7.36 -10.41
CA GLY A 236 3.35 -8.19 -9.74
C GLY A 236 3.47 -7.99 -8.23
N LEU A 237 2.49 -7.36 -7.57
CA LEU A 237 2.49 -7.06 -6.13
C LEU A 237 2.10 -8.25 -5.23
N GLY A 238 2.16 -9.49 -5.74
CA GLY A 238 1.97 -10.68 -4.90
C GLY A 238 0.54 -11.21 -4.79
N THR A 239 -0.26 -11.17 -5.86
CA THR A 239 -1.63 -11.74 -5.88
C THR A 239 -1.72 -13.17 -5.33
N SER A 240 -0.73 -14.02 -5.61
CA SER A 240 -0.72 -15.40 -5.10
C SER A 240 -0.43 -15.46 -3.61
N SER A 241 0.55 -14.71 -3.11
CA SER A 241 0.93 -14.74 -1.70
C SER A 241 -0.14 -14.12 -0.80
N THR A 242 -0.77 -13.03 -1.23
CA THR A 242 -1.90 -12.42 -0.52
C THR A 242 -3.10 -13.36 -0.44
N LEU A 243 -3.40 -14.07 -1.53
CA LEU A 243 -4.45 -15.09 -1.54
C LEU A 243 -4.13 -16.26 -0.60
N ILE A 244 -2.91 -16.80 -0.66
CA ILE A 244 -2.47 -17.90 0.21
C ILE A 244 -2.55 -17.50 1.68
N ASN A 245 -2.07 -16.30 2.04
CA ASN A 245 -2.12 -15.84 3.43
C ASN A 245 -3.57 -15.65 3.92
N ASN A 246 -4.45 -15.05 3.09
CA ASN A 246 -5.86 -14.90 3.43
C ASN A 246 -6.58 -16.25 3.61
N ILE A 247 -6.34 -17.22 2.72
CA ILE A 247 -6.92 -18.57 2.83
C ILE A 247 -6.36 -19.28 4.06
N ALA A 248 -5.06 -19.17 4.33
CA ALA A 248 -4.43 -19.77 5.50
C ALA A 248 -5.04 -19.24 6.80
N ASN A 249 -5.29 -17.92 6.88
CA ASN A 249 -5.98 -17.30 8.00
C ASN A 249 -7.43 -17.78 8.14
N TRP A 250 -8.17 -17.88 7.03
CA TRP A 250 -9.54 -18.41 7.03
C TRP A 250 -9.59 -19.86 7.51
N ALA A 251 -8.69 -20.70 7.02
CA ALA A 251 -8.65 -22.12 7.34
C ALA A 251 -7.91 -22.44 8.66
N ASN A 252 -7.34 -21.43 9.32
CA ASN A 252 -6.52 -21.59 10.52
C ASN A 252 -5.36 -22.59 10.32
N VAL A 253 -4.58 -22.40 9.25
CA VAL A 253 -3.39 -23.20 8.92
C VAL A 253 -2.14 -22.32 8.78
N ASP A 254 -0.97 -22.93 8.81
CA ASP A 254 0.30 -22.24 8.60
C ASP A 254 0.46 -21.81 7.13
N ALA A 255 0.51 -20.50 6.87
CA ALA A 255 0.62 -19.93 5.53
C ALA A 255 1.91 -20.33 4.79
N TYR A 256 3.01 -20.56 5.50
CA TYR A 256 4.27 -20.99 4.89
C TYR A 256 4.20 -22.45 4.46
N LYS A 257 3.59 -23.32 5.26
CA LYS A 257 3.34 -24.71 4.86
C LYS A 257 2.38 -24.79 3.67
N LEU A 258 1.33 -23.97 3.67
CA LEU A 258 0.40 -23.89 2.55
C LEU A 258 1.10 -23.39 1.28
N LEU A 259 1.98 -22.39 1.39
CA LEU A 259 2.80 -21.94 0.27
C LEU A 259 3.70 -23.07 -0.26
N GLU A 260 4.37 -23.81 0.63
CA GLU A 260 5.26 -24.93 0.28
C GLU A 260 4.53 -26.05 -0.49
N LEU A 261 3.29 -26.38 -0.09
CA LEU A 261 2.47 -27.40 -0.77
C LEU A 261 1.92 -26.94 -2.14
N THR A 262 1.93 -25.64 -2.44
CA THR A 262 1.23 -25.08 -3.62
C THR A 262 2.18 -24.40 -4.61
N PHE A 263 2.57 -23.14 -4.34
CA PHE A 263 3.35 -22.32 -5.27
C PHE A 263 4.86 -22.41 -5.02
N GLY A 264 5.28 -22.76 -3.79
CA GLY A 264 6.66 -22.68 -3.33
C GLY A 264 7.19 -21.24 -3.29
N GLY A 265 8.52 -21.10 -3.23
CA GLY A 265 9.19 -19.79 -3.20
C GLY A 265 10.02 -19.60 -1.92
N SER A 266 10.59 -18.40 -1.72
CA SER A 266 11.29 -18.09 -0.47
C SER A 266 10.33 -17.87 0.68
N GLY A 267 9.17 -17.23 0.45
CA GLY A 267 8.17 -16.88 1.46
C GLY A 267 8.28 -15.46 2.02
N TYR A 268 9.17 -14.61 1.49
CA TYR A 268 9.25 -13.20 1.92
C TYR A 268 7.94 -12.43 1.68
N ASP A 269 7.19 -12.84 0.68
CA ASP A 269 5.92 -12.28 0.26
C ASP A 269 4.79 -12.64 1.23
N ILE A 270 4.84 -13.81 1.85
CA ILE A 270 3.99 -14.14 3.01
C ILE A 270 4.37 -13.27 4.21
N ALA A 271 5.67 -13.02 4.45
CA ALA A 271 6.09 -12.12 5.51
C ALA A 271 5.53 -10.69 5.28
N CYS A 272 5.60 -10.17 4.06
CA CYS A 272 4.96 -8.89 3.71
C CYS A 272 3.44 -8.88 3.92
N ALA A 273 2.77 -10.00 3.64
CA ALA A 273 1.32 -10.11 3.80
C ALA A 273 0.87 -10.11 5.28
N GLN A 274 1.79 -10.37 6.21
CA GLN A 274 1.55 -10.48 7.66
C GLN A 274 2.07 -9.28 8.46
N GLU A 275 2.73 -8.32 7.82
CA GLU A 275 3.38 -7.19 8.49
C GLU A 275 2.91 -5.86 7.91
N ASP A 276 2.77 -4.86 8.77
CA ASP A 276 2.35 -3.50 8.39
C ASP A 276 3.54 -2.53 8.23
N SER A 277 4.77 -3.05 8.33
CA SER A 277 6.00 -2.27 8.22
C SER A 277 7.03 -2.97 7.35
N ALA A 278 8.01 -2.20 6.85
CA ALA A 278 9.14 -2.78 6.14
C ALA A 278 9.83 -3.82 7.03
N LEU A 279 10.38 -4.87 6.41
CA LEU A 279 11.00 -5.98 7.11
C LEU A 279 12.26 -6.45 6.41
N THR A 280 13.15 -7.06 7.18
CA THR A 280 14.18 -7.93 6.63
C THR A 280 13.72 -9.37 6.64
N TYR A 281 14.05 -10.09 5.57
CA TYR A 281 13.76 -11.51 5.43
C TYR A 281 15.05 -12.27 5.09
N GLN A 282 15.32 -13.35 5.81
CA GLN A 282 16.48 -14.19 5.56
C GLN A 282 16.21 -15.66 5.84
N LEU A 283 16.80 -16.54 5.02
CA LEU A 283 16.82 -17.98 5.27
C LEU A 283 18.17 -18.38 5.89
N ILE A 284 18.18 -18.71 7.18
CA ILE A 284 19.36 -19.20 7.90
C ILE A 284 19.14 -20.68 8.22
N ASN A 285 19.95 -21.57 7.64
CA ASN A 285 19.79 -23.02 7.79
C ASN A 285 18.36 -23.50 7.46
N LYS A 286 17.77 -22.95 6.39
CA LYS A 286 16.37 -23.15 5.96
C LYS A 286 15.30 -22.66 6.94
N LYS A 287 15.68 -21.98 8.02
CA LYS A 287 14.75 -21.32 8.94
C LYS A 287 14.58 -19.87 8.52
N ARG A 288 13.34 -19.41 8.57
CA ARG A 288 12.96 -18.02 8.25
C ARG A 288 13.30 -17.15 9.44
N VAL A 289 14.03 -16.06 9.19
CA VAL A 289 14.31 -15.00 10.14
C VAL A 289 13.69 -13.73 9.56
N ILE A 290 12.76 -13.15 10.31
CA ILE A 290 11.95 -12.01 9.90
C ILE A 290 12.09 -10.95 11.00
N GLU A 291 12.54 -9.76 10.63
CA GLU A 291 12.71 -8.65 11.56
C GLU A 291 12.14 -7.38 10.95
N THR A 292 11.18 -6.74 11.64
CA THR A 292 10.64 -5.43 11.23
C THR A 292 11.72 -4.37 11.29
N VAL A 293 11.77 -3.47 10.31
CA VAL A 293 12.72 -2.37 10.22
C VAL A 293 12.03 -1.05 9.92
N ASN A 294 12.52 0.04 10.51
CA ASN A 294 12.04 1.38 10.20
C ASN A 294 12.73 1.91 8.93
N PHE A 295 12.24 1.51 7.77
CA PHE A 295 12.72 2.03 6.49
C PHE A 295 11.83 3.19 6.02
N ASN A 296 12.24 4.41 6.37
CA ASN A 296 11.54 5.64 6.02
C ASN A 296 12.56 6.71 5.56
N PRO A 297 13.13 6.57 4.35
CA PRO A 297 14.22 7.42 3.90
C PRO A 297 13.78 8.89 3.78
N SER A 298 14.66 9.80 4.19
CA SER A 298 14.45 11.27 4.10
C SER A 298 14.20 11.74 2.66
N PHE A 299 14.72 11.00 1.68
CA PHE A 299 14.60 11.23 0.25
C PHE A 299 13.48 10.44 -0.41
N LYS A 300 12.50 9.90 0.33
CA LYS A 300 11.39 9.13 -0.26
C LYS A 300 10.59 9.86 -1.35
N ASN A 301 10.55 11.20 -1.31
CA ASN A 301 9.91 12.02 -2.34
C ASN A 301 10.69 12.03 -3.68
N ASN A 302 11.90 11.48 -3.71
CA ASN A 302 12.74 11.28 -4.88
C ASN A 302 12.68 9.84 -5.41
N LEU A 303 11.84 8.99 -4.80
CA LEU A 303 11.68 7.59 -5.15
C LEU A 303 10.34 7.36 -5.86
N TYR A 304 10.40 6.63 -6.96
CA TYR A 304 9.25 6.33 -7.81
C TYR A 304 9.23 4.85 -8.18
N PHE A 305 8.04 4.34 -8.44
CA PHE A 305 7.82 3.01 -8.99
C PHE A 305 7.27 3.15 -10.41
N VAL A 306 8.01 2.64 -11.40
CA VAL A 306 7.59 2.68 -12.81
C VAL A 306 7.25 1.26 -13.26
N HIS A 307 6.03 1.03 -13.73
CA HIS A 307 5.63 -0.27 -14.29
C HIS A 307 6.12 -0.37 -15.73
N LEU A 308 6.78 -1.48 -16.07
CA LEU A 308 7.39 -1.70 -17.39
C LEU A 308 6.41 -2.25 -18.44
N ASN A 309 5.10 -2.20 -18.19
CA ASN A 309 4.02 -2.72 -19.05
C ASN A 309 4.14 -4.21 -19.41
N LYS A 310 5.03 -4.95 -18.75
CA LYS A 310 5.32 -6.35 -19.03
C LYS A 310 5.30 -7.14 -17.73
N LYS A 311 4.30 -8.00 -17.57
CA LYS A 311 4.27 -8.93 -16.43
C LYS A 311 5.36 -9.98 -16.60
N GLN A 312 6.12 -10.25 -15.54
CA GLN A 312 7.09 -11.34 -15.53
C GLN A 312 6.54 -12.57 -14.82
N ASN A 313 6.96 -13.75 -15.30
CA ASN A 313 6.67 -15.00 -14.62
C ASN A 313 7.82 -15.33 -13.66
N SER A 314 7.55 -15.28 -12.36
CA SER A 314 8.56 -15.55 -11.33
C SER A 314 9.16 -16.95 -11.44
N ARG A 315 8.40 -17.96 -11.92
CA ARG A 315 8.90 -19.33 -12.08
C ARG A 315 10.00 -19.41 -13.13
N ASP A 316 9.80 -18.74 -14.26
CA ASP A 316 10.77 -18.71 -15.36
C ASP A 316 12.04 -17.94 -14.93
N GLY A 317 11.86 -16.81 -14.23
CA GLY A 317 12.97 -16.05 -13.65
C GLY A 317 13.78 -16.88 -12.66
N ILE A 318 13.13 -17.63 -11.77
CA ILE A 318 13.82 -18.50 -10.79
C ILE A 318 14.53 -19.65 -11.51
N ALA A 319 13.92 -20.26 -12.53
CA ALA A 319 14.55 -21.31 -13.32
C ALA A 319 15.81 -20.80 -14.01
N HIS A 320 15.74 -19.63 -14.65
CA HIS A 320 16.88 -18.95 -15.25
C HIS A 320 17.98 -18.67 -14.22
N TYR A 321 17.63 -18.09 -13.07
CA TYR A 321 18.58 -17.85 -11.99
C TYR A 321 19.28 -19.14 -11.53
N LYS A 322 18.53 -20.21 -11.25
CA LYS A 322 19.10 -21.49 -10.81
C LYS A 322 20.08 -22.09 -11.84
N ALA A 323 19.85 -21.84 -13.12
CA ALA A 323 20.72 -22.32 -14.21
C ALA A 323 22.01 -21.49 -14.37
N ASN A 324 22.03 -20.22 -13.94
CA ASN A 324 23.14 -19.30 -14.19
C ASN A 324 23.93 -18.89 -12.93
N ARG A 325 23.36 -19.08 -11.73
CA ARG A 325 23.94 -18.59 -10.49
C ARG A 325 25.36 -19.12 -10.23
N SER A 326 26.26 -18.22 -9.86
CA SER A 326 27.65 -18.50 -9.50
C SER A 326 28.10 -17.55 -8.38
N ASN A 327 29.26 -17.82 -7.76
CA ASN A 327 29.86 -16.94 -6.73
C ASN A 327 28.92 -16.54 -5.57
N LEU A 328 28.09 -17.49 -5.11
CA LEU A 328 27.00 -17.21 -4.17
C LEU A 328 27.48 -16.68 -2.82
N GLU A 329 28.56 -17.22 -2.24
CA GLU A 329 29.02 -16.81 -0.91
C GLU A 329 29.44 -15.34 -0.85
N GLU A 330 30.24 -14.90 -1.82
CA GLU A 330 30.67 -13.50 -1.97
C GLU A 330 29.49 -12.59 -2.32
N THR A 331 28.62 -13.05 -3.24
CA THR A 331 27.40 -12.33 -3.63
C THR A 331 26.49 -12.09 -2.42
N ILE A 332 26.19 -13.14 -1.65
CA ILE A 332 25.34 -13.07 -0.45
C ILE A 332 25.97 -12.12 0.57
N THR A 333 27.27 -12.22 0.82
CA THR A 333 27.98 -11.35 1.76
C THR A 333 27.85 -9.88 1.36
N THR A 334 28.09 -9.58 0.09
CA THR A 334 28.03 -8.21 -0.44
C THR A 334 26.60 -7.67 -0.44
N ILE A 335 25.63 -8.48 -0.85
CA ILE A 335 24.21 -8.09 -0.85
C ILE A 335 23.71 -7.84 0.56
N ASN A 336 24.11 -8.63 1.55
CA ASN A 336 23.76 -8.39 2.95
C ASN A 336 24.27 -7.01 3.40
N VAL A 337 25.53 -6.67 3.09
CA VAL A 337 26.09 -5.36 3.41
C VAL A 337 25.32 -4.24 2.72
N ILE A 338 24.98 -4.39 1.44
CA ILE A 338 24.19 -3.39 0.71
C ILE A 338 22.80 -3.22 1.32
N THR A 339 22.11 -4.32 1.67
CA THR A 339 20.78 -4.28 2.31
C THR A 339 20.84 -3.48 3.61
N GLU A 340 21.80 -3.76 4.49
CA GLU A 340 21.97 -3.01 5.75
C GLU A 340 22.26 -1.54 5.51
N GLN A 341 23.13 -1.21 4.55
CA GLN A 341 23.46 0.18 4.21
C GLN A 341 22.29 0.93 3.60
N ILE A 342 21.43 0.25 2.84
CA ILE A 342 20.19 0.82 2.28
C ILE A 342 19.23 1.18 3.41
N ILE A 343 19.04 0.29 4.39
CA ILE A 343 18.10 0.49 5.50
C ILE A 343 18.41 1.78 6.29
N ILE A 344 19.69 2.06 6.53
CA ILE A 344 20.15 3.24 7.29
C ILE A 344 20.54 4.43 6.42
N CYS A 345 20.23 4.41 5.12
CA CYS A 345 20.68 5.45 4.20
C CYS A 345 19.92 6.77 4.40
N GLU A 346 20.65 7.87 4.55
CA GLU A 346 20.07 9.20 4.80
C GLU A 346 20.11 10.16 3.60
N THR A 347 20.83 9.80 2.52
CA THR A 347 21.04 10.69 1.37
C THR A 347 20.73 9.99 0.06
N LEU A 348 20.08 10.71 -0.86
CA LEU A 348 19.74 10.20 -2.19
C LEU A 348 20.97 9.70 -2.98
N ASP A 349 22.08 10.46 -2.97
CA ASP A 349 23.26 10.12 -3.78
C ASP A 349 23.92 8.80 -3.33
N LYS A 350 23.98 8.57 -2.01
CA LYS A 350 24.43 7.28 -1.45
C LYS A 350 23.45 6.16 -1.80
N PHE A 351 22.13 6.42 -1.70
CA PHE A 351 21.12 5.43 -2.05
C PHE A 351 21.19 5.02 -3.52
N GLN A 352 21.33 5.99 -4.43
CA GLN A 352 21.55 5.75 -5.86
C GLN A 352 22.76 4.85 -6.10
N SER A 353 23.89 5.17 -5.47
CA SER A 353 25.12 4.35 -5.56
C SER A 353 24.90 2.90 -5.07
N LEU A 354 24.14 2.72 -3.99
CA LEU A 354 23.83 1.41 -3.42
C LEU A 354 22.91 0.59 -4.32
N ILE A 355 21.84 1.18 -4.84
CA ILE A 355 20.91 0.45 -5.72
C ILE A 355 21.51 0.16 -7.09
N ASP A 356 22.38 1.03 -7.60
CA ASP A 356 23.11 0.77 -8.85
C ASP A 356 24.10 -0.38 -8.66
N ASN A 357 24.86 -0.41 -7.56
CA ASN A 357 25.74 -1.53 -7.23
C ASN A 357 24.95 -2.82 -7.02
N HIS A 358 23.84 -2.75 -6.30
CA HIS A 358 22.93 -3.87 -6.10
C HIS A 358 22.45 -4.47 -7.43
N GLU A 359 21.91 -3.63 -8.33
CA GLU A 359 21.43 -4.06 -9.63
C GLU A 359 22.55 -4.71 -10.45
N GLN A 360 23.78 -4.17 -10.44
CA GLN A 360 24.91 -4.78 -11.15
C GLN A 360 25.28 -6.17 -10.63
N ILE A 361 25.26 -6.35 -9.30
CA ILE A 361 25.54 -7.65 -8.69
C ILE A 361 24.46 -8.68 -9.05
N ILE A 362 23.17 -8.30 -8.96
CA ILE A 362 22.08 -9.21 -9.35
C ILE A 362 22.14 -9.52 -10.84
N ALA A 363 22.39 -8.52 -11.69
CA ALA A 363 22.59 -8.70 -13.12
C ALA A 363 23.70 -9.70 -13.43
N SER A 364 24.82 -9.63 -12.71
CA SER A 364 25.95 -10.54 -12.86
C SER A 364 25.59 -11.97 -12.45
N VAL A 365 24.95 -12.17 -11.29
CA VAL A 365 24.60 -13.52 -10.80
C VAL A 365 23.48 -14.17 -11.62
N THR A 366 22.58 -13.38 -12.22
CA THR A 366 21.54 -13.89 -13.11
C THR A 366 21.98 -13.97 -14.57
N ASN A 367 23.17 -13.46 -14.92
CA ASN A 367 23.63 -13.32 -16.30
C ASN A 367 22.63 -12.55 -17.18
N GLN A 368 22.22 -11.37 -16.71
CA GLN A 368 21.26 -10.49 -17.37
C GLN A 368 21.81 -9.06 -17.44
N THR A 369 21.25 -8.26 -18.35
CA THR A 369 21.60 -6.84 -18.46
C THR A 369 20.70 -6.00 -17.55
N PRO A 370 21.25 -5.03 -16.79
CA PRO A 370 20.46 -4.08 -16.00
C PRO A 370 19.38 -3.39 -16.81
N VAL A 371 18.18 -3.21 -16.23
CA VAL A 371 17.05 -2.59 -16.93
C VAL A 371 17.38 -1.17 -17.38
N LYS A 372 18.11 -0.41 -16.57
CA LYS A 372 18.58 0.93 -16.95
C LYS A 372 19.33 0.89 -18.27
N GLN A 373 20.29 -0.02 -18.41
CA GLN A 373 21.11 -0.12 -19.63
C GLN A 373 20.29 -0.56 -20.84
N LEU A 374 19.25 -1.38 -20.65
CA LEU A 374 18.42 -1.88 -21.75
C LEU A 374 17.38 -0.87 -22.25
N LEU A 375 16.77 -0.11 -21.34
CA LEU A 375 15.57 0.69 -21.65
C LEU A 375 15.75 2.19 -21.41
N PHE A 376 16.71 2.59 -20.56
CA PHE A 376 16.82 3.93 -19.99
C PHE A 376 18.29 4.38 -19.88
N ASP A 377 19.10 4.09 -20.91
CA ASP A 377 20.53 4.36 -20.92
C ASP A 377 20.86 5.85 -20.84
N ASP A 378 19.96 6.69 -21.36
CA ASP A 378 19.98 8.15 -21.31
C ASP A 378 19.41 8.75 -20.01
N PHE A 379 18.89 7.94 -19.08
CA PHE A 379 18.33 8.43 -17.82
C PHE A 379 19.41 8.80 -16.81
N SER A 380 19.34 10.02 -16.28
CA SER A 380 20.33 10.56 -15.34
C SER A 380 20.18 10.07 -13.89
N GLY A 381 19.03 9.48 -13.53
CA GLY A 381 18.81 8.86 -12.22
C GLY A 381 19.20 7.37 -12.19
N SER A 382 18.86 6.68 -11.12
CA SER A 382 19.12 5.24 -10.94
C SER A 382 17.84 4.44 -11.14
N VAL A 383 17.95 3.26 -11.74
CA VAL A 383 16.82 2.37 -12.01
C VAL A 383 17.20 0.95 -11.62
N LYS A 384 16.36 0.33 -10.80
CA LYS A 384 16.56 -1.01 -10.22
C LYS A 384 15.32 -1.88 -10.44
N SER A 385 15.51 -3.16 -10.75
CA SER A 385 14.43 -4.15 -10.85
C SER A 385 13.82 -4.49 -9.49
N LEU A 386 12.50 -4.72 -9.40
CA LEU A 386 11.83 -5.18 -8.17
C LEU A 386 11.23 -6.56 -8.38
N GLY A 387 11.92 -7.59 -7.86
CA GLY A 387 11.50 -8.98 -8.06
C GLY A 387 12.02 -9.60 -9.36
N ALA A 388 11.12 -10.08 -10.23
CA ALA A 388 11.53 -10.77 -11.45
C ALA A 388 12.06 -9.79 -12.50
N TRP A 389 13.23 -10.09 -13.05
CA TRP A 389 14.00 -9.19 -13.90
C TRP A 389 13.30 -8.79 -15.20
N GLY A 390 13.42 -7.51 -15.58
CA GLY A 390 12.99 -7.02 -16.90
C GLY A 390 11.47 -6.91 -17.08
N GLY A 391 10.70 -6.76 -16.01
CA GLY A 391 9.29 -6.40 -16.07
C GLY A 391 8.73 -6.01 -14.70
N ASP A 392 7.41 -6.08 -14.56
CA ASP A 392 6.66 -5.56 -13.40
C ASP A 392 7.07 -4.12 -13.06
N PHE A 393 7.38 -3.82 -11.80
CA PHE A 393 7.86 -2.50 -11.39
C PHE A 393 9.39 -2.43 -11.31
N VAL A 394 9.93 -1.26 -11.63
CA VAL A 394 11.28 -0.85 -11.24
C VAL A 394 11.21 0.25 -10.18
N LEU A 395 12.19 0.27 -9.29
CA LEU A 395 12.46 1.40 -8.41
C LEU A 395 13.32 2.41 -9.16
N VAL A 396 12.87 3.66 -9.14
CA VAL A 396 13.57 4.80 -9.74
C VAL A 396 13.94 5.77 -8.62
N ALA A 397 15.20 6.18 -8.57
CA ALA A 397 15.69 7.22 -7.68
C ALA A 397 16.21 8.40 -8.51
N SER A 398 15.61 9.59 -8.34
CA SER A 398 15.92 10.76 -9.16
C SER A 398 15.81 12.08 -8.39
N LYS A 399 16.78 12.99 -8.61
CA LYS A 399 16.75 14.36 -8.06
C LYS A 399 15.59 15.18 -8.61
N ASN A 400 15.31 15.02 -9.90
CA ASN A 400 14.24 15.72 -10.60
C ASN A 400 13.05 14.79 -10.82
N ASN A 401 11.85 15.36 -10.96
CA ASN A 401 10.64 14.60 -11.28
C ASN A 401 10.83 13.86 -12.63
N PRO A 402 10.81 12.52 -12.66
CA PRO A 402 11.09 11.75 -13.86
C PRO A 402 9.85 11.38 -14.67
N ILE A 403 8.65 11.83 -14.27
CA ILE A 403 7.37 11.40 -14.86
C ILE A 403 7.33 11.61 -16.38
N GLU A 404 7.67 12.81 -16.85
CA GLU A 404 7.62 13.13 -18.29
C GLU A 404 8.61 12.29 -19.11
N TYR A 405 9.79 11.99 -18.55
CA TYR A 405 10.77 11.13 -19.19
C TYR A 405 10.21 9.72 -19.44
N PHE A 406 9.65 9.07 -18.41
CA PHE A 406 9.12 7.70 -18.53
C PHE A 406 7.86 7.64 -19.40
N LYS A 407 6.98 8.65 -19.31
CA LYS A 407 5.83 8.76 -20.22
C LYS A 407 6.24 8.92 -21.67
N SER A 408 7.27 9.73 -21.95
CA SER A 408 7.78 9.89 -23.32
C SER A 408 8.33 8.58 -23.92
N LYS A 409 8.72 7.62 -23.06
CA LYS A 409 9.19 6.28 -23.43
C LYS A 409 8.06 5.22 -23.43
N GLY A 410 6.81 5.62 -23.18
CA GLY A 410 5.62 4.76 -23.22
C GLY A 410 5.23 4.08 -21.90
N PHE A 411 5.81 4.49 -20.77
CA PHE A 411 5.51 3.94 -19.45
C PHE A 411 4.57 4.88 -18.66
N GLU A 412 3.28 4.53 -18.64
CA GLU A 412 2.23 5.42 -18.10
C GLU A 412 2.00 5.25 -16.59
N THR A 413 2.25 4.06 -16.04
CA THR A 413 2.02 3.77 -14.63
C THR A 413 3.27 4.13 -13.83
N ILE A 414 3.21 5.30 -13.19
CA ILE A 414 4.30 5.85 -12.36
C ILE A 414 3.70 6.27 -11.02
N LEU A 415 4.21 5.69 -9.93
CA LEU A 415 3.74 5.95 -8.57
C LEU A 415 4.86 6.57 -7.74
N ASN A 416 4.55 7.54 -6.86
CA ASN A 416 5.53 7.97 -5.87
C ASN A 416 5.68 6.91 -4.78
N TYR A 417 6.79 6.95 -4.05
CA TYR A 417 7.01 6.05 -2.93
C TYR A 417 5.85 6.00 -1.94
N THR A 418 5.33 7.17 -1.55
CA THR A 418 4.23 7.31 -0.59
C THR A 418 2.87 6.85 -1.12
N ASP A 419 2.75 6.63 -2.42
CA ASP A 419 1.52 6.12 -3.04
C ASP A 419 1.50 4.58 -3.11
N MET A 420 2.65 3.94 -2.85
CA MET A 420 2.84 2.48 -2.97
C MET A 420 3.16 1.83 -1.63
N VAL A 421 3.94 2.49 -0.76
CA VAL A 421 4.44 1.94 0.52
C VAL A 421 3.60 2.43 1.70
N LEU A 422 3.34 1.54 2.68
CA LEU A 422 2.58 1.81 3.90
C LEU A 422 3.13 2.95 4.76
#